data_AF-A0A7S1A016-F1
#
_entry.id   AF-A0A7S1A016-F1
#
_cell.length_a   1.000
_cell.length_b   1.000
_cell.length_c   1.000
_cell.angle_alpha   90.00
_cell.angle_beta   90.00
_cell.angle_gamma   90.00
#
_symmetry.space_group_name_H-M   'P 1'
#
loop_
_entity.id
_entity.type
_entity.pdbx_description
1 polymer ?
#
loop_
_entity_poly.entity_id
_entity_poly.type
_entity_poly.pdbx_seq_one_letter_code
_entity_poly.pdbx_strand_id
1 'polypeptide(L)'
;LKGLAALAGIHQQSSDTDISLTLTSKADDPTLTDVTVIATDCSPGMLNRRLKTLHAPFESGELRRAQLYMSSDDMISLTVFTYGACGEEPVWATMEDAQPLLAQVTASQESHAAVSEENIADFVKECGANYFGNLTPVRFLTERKLYESVRGTEGVDVSFLQYEGSHAENSAWVTMAAANVLPEVMLKKVTALLAARGLSVRRMSLDLMRDDLGSTGNKLGSVSMLNLLVTPAPQSADSVARGMPLFTTDNLDASCWRDLAQDLHRIKWLNPATLDLALSNPSFGIDRAEILTAFCSMLHGPLSKINAFAFSRPNLHAVIENPSYTTYASDIADLFMAHFNPNAATRPDFNEEAEKLQERIRALTNESARTVLLKMVDVVKHTKRTNLYMPNRCALALRVDPQLMITPEQECPFGVFFIHGENFDGFHNRFLNIARGGLRIVTPNSHEQFAIESSRCYDEVYGLSRAQQLKNKDIPEGGAKAVVLVDVTGASAEERYHT
;
A
#
# COMPACT_ATOMS: atom_id res chain seq x y z
N LEU A 1 5.80 -14.38 37.86
CA LEU A 1 6.64 -13.61 38.80
C LEU A 1 8.05 -14.18 39.00
N LYS A 2 8.26 -15.48 39.28
CA LYS A 2 9.63 -16.03 39.40
C LYS A 2 10.44 -16.12 38.08
N GLY A 3 9.78 -16.19 36.92
CA GLY A 3 10.45 -16.12 35.61
C GLY A 3 10.92 -14.71 35.22
N LEU A 4 10.25 -13.65 35.70
CA LEU A 4 10.62 -12.25 35.41
C LEU A 4 11.91 -11.83 36.13
N ALA A 5 12.22 -12.41 37.29
CA ALA A 5 13.45 -12.14 38.01
C ALA A 5 14.71 -12.70 37.34
N ALA A 6 14.57 -13.70 36.45
CA ALA A 6 15.70 -14.25 35.69
C ALA A 6 16.15 -13.34 34.53
N LEU A 7 15.27 -12.45 34.04
CA LEU A 7 15.59 -11.51 32.96
C LEU A 7 16.51 -10.37 33.40
N ALA A 8 16.47 -9.98 34.67
CA ALA A 8 17.32 -8.89 35.20
C ALA A 8 18.82 -9.27 35.28
N GLY A 9 19.16 -10.56 35.25
CA GLY A 9 20.54 -11.06 35.37
C GLY A 9 21.33 -11.18 34.06
N ILE A 10 20.71 -10.93 32.91
CA ILE A 10 21.33 -11.11 31.58
C ILE A 10 22.06 -9.84 31.10
N HIS A 11 21.96 -8.75 31.87
CA HIS A 11 22.41 -7.42 31.45
C HIS A 11 23.93 -7.21 31.33
N GLN A 12 24.76 -8.23 31.58
CA GLN A 12 26.22 -8.04 31.67
C GLN A 12 27.09 -8.75 30.63
N GLN A 13 26.55 -9.52 29.65
CA GLN A 13 27.44 -10.28 28.75
C GLN A 13 27.10 -10.36 27.24
N SER A 14 26.09 -9.69 26.69
CA SER A 14 25.92 -9.66 25.23
C SER A 14 25.28 -8.37 24.72
N SER A 15 26.08 -7.55 24.05
CA SER A 15 25.65 -6.33 23.38
C SER A 15 25.01 -6.58 22.00
N ASP A 16 24.37 -7.73 21.74
CA ASP A 16 23.79 -8.01 20.41
C ASP A 16 22.77 -9.18 20.36
N THR A 17 22.18 -9.58 21.48
CA THR A 17 21.13 -10.62 21.48
C THR A 17 19.77 -10.01 21.77
N ASP A 18 19.03 -9.68 20.71
CA ASP A 18 17.60 -9.40 20.80
C ASP A 18 16.87 -10.63 21.31
N ILE A 19 16.21 -10.49 22.46
CA ILE A 19 15.37 -11.54 23.03
C ILE A 19 13.94 -11.30 22.55
N SER A 20 13.35 -12.33 21.93
CA SER A 20 11.93 -12.40 21.61
C SER A 20 11.29 -13.64 22.23
N LEU A 21 10.17 -13.46 22.91
CA LEU A 21 9.34 -14.52 23.46
C LEU A 21 7.97 -14.48 22.76
N THR A 22 7.58 -15.59 22.13
CA THR A 22 6.25 -15.77 21.54
C THR A 22 5.45 -16.75 22.39
N LEU A 23 4.25 -16.36 22.80
CA LEU A 23 3.30 -17.14 23.58
C LEU A 23 2.00 -17.26 22.79
N THR A 24 1.49 -18.48 22.64
CA THR A 24 0.18 -18.72 22.04
C THR A 24 -0.78 -19.17 23.13
N SER A 25 -1.91 -18.46 23.27
CA SER A 25 -2.97 -18.77 24.22
C SER A 25 -4.34 -18.71 23.55
N LYS A 26 -5.33 -19.37 24.15
CA LYS A 26 -6.74 -19.10 23.81
C LYS A 26 -7.12 -17.76 24.42
N ALA A 27 -7.83 -16.94 23.65
CA ALA A 27 -8.40 -15.71 24.18
C ALA A 27 -9.58 -16.04 25.13
N ASP A 28 -10.19 -15.01 25.71
CA ASP A 28 -11.41 -15.18 26.52
C ASP A 28 -12.54 -15.86 25.73
N ASP A 29 -12.58 -15.61 24.41
CA ASP A 29 -13.37 -16.38 23.46
C ASP A 29 -12.59 -17.62 22.99
N PRO A 30 -13.11 -18.85 23.19
CA PRO A 30 -12.41 -20.08 22.79
C PRO A 30 -12.21 -20.22 21.27
N THR A 31 -12.97 -19.48 20.45
CA THR A 31 -12.80 -19.42 18.98
C THR A 31 -11.58 -18.60 18.57
N LEU A 32 -11.12 -17.69 19.44
CA LEU A 32 -10.01 -16.81 19.18
C LEU A 32 -8.71 -17.34 19.79
N THR A 33 -7.60 -17.05 19.12
CA THR A 33 -6.25 -17.45 19.53
C THR A 33 -5.37 -16.21 19.56
N ASP A 34 -4.80 -15.93 20.73
CA ASP A 34 -3.88 -14.82 20.94
C ASP A 34 -2.43 -15.30 20.77
N VAL A 35 -1.70 -14.61 19.91
CA VAL A 35 -0.26 -14.72 19.75
C VAL A 35 0.37 -13.47 20.37
N THR A 36 0.91 -13.63 21.56
CA THR A 36 1.60 -12.57 22.30
C THR A 36 3.10 -12.64 22.05
N VAL A 37 3.67 -11.55 21.57
CA VAL A 37 5.10 -11.40 21.31
C VAL A 37 5.66 -10.33 22.25
N ILE A 38 6.61 -10.73 23.09
CA ILE A 38 7.40 -9.82 23.94
C ILE A 38 8.80 -9.75 23.37
N ALA A 39 9.29 -8.55 23.08
CA ALA A 39 10.64 -8.43 22.58
C ALA A 39 11.32 -7.11 22.96
N THR A 40 12.65 -7.19 22.98
CA THR A 40 13.57 -6.13 23.45
C THR A 40 14.00 -5.17 22.34
N ASP A 41 13.93 -5.60 21.08
CA ASP A 41 14.10 -4.70 19.93
C ASP A 41 12.98 -3.67 19.92
N CYS A 42 13.30 -2.40 20.09
CA CYS A 42 12.37 -1.28 20.01
C CYS A 42 12.80 -0.26 18.93
N SER A 43 13.65 -0.68 17.99
CA SER A 43 14.16 0.23 16.96
C SER A 43 13.06 0.66 15.98
N PRO A 44 13.22 1.82 15.32
CA PRO A 44 12.32 2.21 14.23
C PRO A 44 12.16 1.09 13.19
N GLY A 45 10.93 0.85 12.73
CA GLY A 45 10.64 -0.21 11.75
C GLY A 45 10.63 -1.65 12.30
N MET A 46 10.87 -1.86 13.59
CA MET A 46 10.81 -3.18 14.23
C MET A 46 9.48 -3.89 13.99
N LEU A 47 8.34 -3.19 14.11
CA LEU A 47 7.02 -3.79 13.95
C LEU A 47 6.84 -4.38 12.54
N ASN A 48 7.28 -3.66 11.50
CA ASN A 48 7.25 -4.14 10.12
C ASN A 48 8.12 -5.39 9.94
N ARG A 49 9.37 -5.39 10.46
CA ARG A 49 10.25 -6.57 10.41
C ARG A 49 9.61 -7.78 11.08
N ARG A 50 8.94 -7.59 12.22
CA ARG A 50 8.23 -8.67 12.91
C ARG A 50 7.04 -9.19 12.12
N LEU A 51 6.22 -8.31 11.55
CA LEU A 51 5.07 -8.71 10.73
C LEU A 51 5.51 -9.51 9.49
N LYS A 52 6.70 -9.26 8.93
CA LYS A 52 7.25 -10.07 7.83
C LYS A 52 7.60 -11.51 8.26
N THR A 53 7.92 -11.74 9.53
CA THR A 53 8.26 -13.07 10.08
C THR A 53 7.11 -13.76 10.81
N LEU A 54 6.05 -13.02 11.13
CA LEU A 54 4.89 -13.54 11.84
C LEU A 54 4.07 -14.42 10.89
N HIS A 55 3.75 -15.63 11.36
CA HIS A 55 2.86 -16.55 10.67
C HIS A 55 1.64 -16.77 11.55
N ALA A 56 0.47 -16.92 10.92
CA ALA A 56 -0.74 -17.27 11.65
C ALA A 56 -0.53 -18.58 12.44
N PRO A 57 -1.10 -18.70 13.65
CA PRO A 57 -0.88 -19.87 14.51
C PRO A 57 -1.49 -21.17 13.96
N PHE A 58 -2.33 -21.08 12.91
CA PHE A 58 -2.95 -22.20 12.21
C PHE A 58 -3.22 -21.84 10.74
N GLU A 59 -3.38 -22.84 9.88
CA GLU A 59 -3.74 -22.64 8.47
C GLU A 59 -5.09 -21.89 8.35
N SER A 60 -5.15 -20.85 7.51
CA SER A 60 -6.32 -19.97 7.33
C SER A 60 -6.75 -19.18 8.59
N GLY A 61 -5.82 -18.74 9.44
CA GLY A 61 -6.13 -17.77 10.50
C GLY A 61 -6.27 -16.33 9.98
N GLU A 62 -7.43 -15.71 10.18
CA GLU A 62 -7.66 -14.29 9.85
C GLU A 62 -7.30 -13.41 11.07
N LEU A 63 -6.42 -12.41 10.88
CA LEU A 63 -6.13 -11.42 11.92
C LEU A 63 -7.37 -10.56 12.19
N ARG A 64 -7.91 -10.62 13.41
CA ARG A 64 -9.10 -9.86 13.83
C ARG A 64 -8.74 -8.62 14.62
N ARG A 65 -7.67 -8.70 15.41
CA ARG A 65 -7.21 -7.62 16.28
C ARG A 65 -5.71 -7.65 16.43
N ALA A 66 -5.09 -6.47 16.56
CA ALA A 66 -3.69 -6.37 16.97
C ALA A 66 -3.50 -5.23 17.95
N GLN A 67 -2.71 -5.42 18.99
CA GLN A 67 -2.36 -4.38 19.95
C GLN A 67 -0.85 -4.33 20.14
N LEU A 68 -0.26 -3.13 20.14
CA LEU A 68 1.15 -2.91 20.47
C LEU A 68 1.23 -1.93 21.64
N TYR A 69 2.05 -2.29 22.61
CA TYR A 69 2.42 -1.44 23.74
C TYR A 69 3.95 -1.42 23.85
N MET A 70 4.53 -0.22 23.90
CA MET A 70 5.92 -0.03 24.28
C MET A 70 6.02 0.43 25.73
N SER A 71 7.06 -0.04 26.42
CA SER A 71 7.41 0.44 27.75
C SER A 71 7.84 1.90 27.71
N SER A 72 7.70 2.61 28.84
CA SER A 72 8.04 4.03 28.94
C SER A 72 9.53 4.32 28.80
N ASP A 73 10.38 3.31 28.96
CA ASP A 73 11.83 3.37 28.78
C ASP A 73 12.29 2.89 27.40
N ASP A 74 11.35 2.56 26.50
CA ASP A 74 11.60 2.01 25.16
C ASP A 74 12.47 0.73 25.14
N MET A 75 12.51 -0.03 26.24
CA MET A 75 13.32 -1.24 26.34
C MET A 75 12.56 -2.51 25.96
N ILE A 76 11.23 -2.50 26.08
CA ILE A 76 10.39 -3.67 25.86
C ILE A 76 9.15 -3.27 25.06
N SER A 77 8.82 -4.13 24.10
CA SER A 77 7.57 -4.07 23.35
C SER A 77 6.75 -5.34 23.62
N LEU A 78 5.44 -5.14 23.78
CA LEU A 78 4.44 -6.18 23.90
C LEU A 78 3.48 -6.04 22.72
N THR A 79 3.43 -7.05 21.86
CA THR A 79 2.46 -7.12 20.76
C THR A 79 1.53 -8.29 20.97
N VAL A 80 0.22 -8.09 20.87
CA VAL A 80 -0.80 -9.14 20.97
C VAL A 80 -1.55 -9.17 19.65
N PHE A 81 -1.50 -10.31 18.95
CA PHE A 81 -2.25 -10.56 17.73
C PHE A 81 -3.36 -11.56 18.02
N THR A 82 -4.61 -11.20 17.76
CA THR A 82 -5.76 -12.08 17.95
C THR A 82 -6.23 -12.58 16.59
N TYR A 83 -6.19 -13.90 16.42
CA TYR A 83 -6.62 -14.60 15.20
C TYR A 83 -7.94 -15.32 15.43
N GLY A 84 -8.83 -15.27 14.44
CA GLY A 84 -10.02 -16.11 14.35
C GLY A 84 -9.90 -17.15 13.26
N ALA A 85 -10.69 -18.23 13.34
CA ALA A 85 -10.80 -19.19 12.25
C ALA A 85 -11.44 -18.55 11.01
N CYS A 86 -10.97 -18.90 9.81
CA CYS A 86 -11.59 -18.45 8.57
C CYS A 86 -13.04 -18.94 8.49
N GLY A 87 -13.95 -18.05 8.09
CA GLY A 87 -15.38 -18.35 7.94
C GLY A 87 -16.21 -18.31 9.23
N GLU A 88 -15.58 -18.21 10.40
CA GLU A 88 -16.30 -17.93 11.65
C GLU A 88 -16.61 -16.43 11.77
N GLU A 89 -17.89 -16.11 11.99
CA GLU A 89 -18.30 -14.73 12.23
C GLU A 89 -17.76 -14.23 13.58
N PRO A 90 -17.19 -13.01 13.63
CA PRO A 90 -16.79 -12.39 14.88
C PRO A 90 -17.97 -12.22 15.84
N VAL A 91 -17.68 -12.25 17.14
CA VAL A 91 -18.62 -11.78 18.15
C VAL A 91 -18.69 -10.25 18.10
N TRP A 92 -19.86 -9.73 17.75
CA TRP A 92 -20.14 -8.30 17.67
C TRP A 92 -20.54 -7.73 19.04
N ALA A 93 -20.26 -6.45 19.24
CA ALA A 93 -20.53 -5.76 20.49
C ALA A 93 -22.02 -5.51 20.71
N THR A 94 -22.39 -5.43 21.99
CA THR A 94 -23.73 -5.07 22.46
C THR A 94 -23.74 -3.66 23.02
N MET A 95 -24.95 -3.11 23.23
CA MET A 95 -25.09 -1.79 23.86
C MET A 95 -24.57 -1.75 25.31
N GLU A 96 -24.54 -2.90 26.00
CA GLU A 96 -23.99 -2.99 27.36
C GLU A 96 -22.48 -2.75 27.35
N ASP A 97 -21.77 -3.25 26.33
CA ASP A 97 -20.31 -3.08 26.19
C ASP A 97 -19.92 -1.60 25.97
N ALA A 98 -20.77 -0.84 25.27
CA ALA A 98 -20.52 0.57 24.95
C ALA A 98 -20.96 1.54 26.07
N GLN A 99 -21.84 1.12 26.98
CA GLN A 99 -22.49 2.00 27.97
C GLN A 99 -21.52 2.83 28.82
N PRO A 100 -20.39 2.29 29.33
CA PRO A 100 -19.43 3.06 30.13
C PRO A 100 -18.78 4.20 29.34
N LEU A 101 -18.52 3.98 28.05
CA LEU A 101 -17.92 4.97 27.16
C LEU A 101 -18.94 6.04 26.76
N LEU A 102 -20.15 5.62 26.39
CA LEU A 102 -21.22 6.55 26.00
C LEU A 102 -21.56 7.53 27.13
N ALA A 103 -21.57 7.06 28.39
CA ALA A 103 -21.75 7.94 29.54
C ALA A 103 -20.66 9.04 29.63
N GLN A 104 -19.41 8.72 29.28
CA GLN A 104 -18.31 9.70 29.25
C GLN A 104 -18.45 10.69 28.09
N VAL A 105 -18.83 10.22 26.90
CA VAL A 105 -19.04 11.07 25.71
C VAL A 105 -20.16 12.08 25.94
N THR A 106 -21.26 11.65 26.58
CA THR A 106 -22.39 12.54 26.93
C THR A 106 -22.01 13.54 28.02
N ALA A 107 -21.09 13.18 28.93
CA ALA A 107 -20.62 14.06 29.99
C ALA A 107 -19.61 15.12 29.51
N SER A 108 -18.84 14.85 28.43
CA SER A 108 -17.96 15.84 27.81
C SER A 108 -18.76 16.86 26.99
N GLN A 109 -18.66 18.15 27.35
CA GLN A 109 -19.38 19.27 26.71
C GLN A 109 -19.01 19.53 25.23
N GLU A 110 -18.05 18.82 24.66
CA GLU A 110 -17.59 18.98 23.26
C GLU A 110 -18.55 18.38 22.21
N SER A 111 -19.60 17.65 22.63
CA SER A 111 -20.35 16.73 21.76
C SER A 111 -21.72 17.22 21.28
N HIS A 112 -22.16 18.44 21.60
CA HIS A 112 -23.58 18.83 21.45
C HIS A 112 -24.08 19.03 20.00
N ALA A 113 -23.23 19.00 18.98
CA ALA A 113 -23.63 19.36 17.61
C ALA A 113 -23.66 18.21 16.57
N ALA A 114 -23.10 17.02 16.85
CA ALA A 114 -22.78 16.05 15.79
C ALA A 114 -23.24 14.60 16.03
N VAL A 115 -24.09 14.36 17.03
CA VAL A 115 -24.38 13.00 17.51
C VAL A 115 -25.89 12.79 17.63
N SER A 116 -26.50 12.10 16.66
CA SER A 116 -27.82 11.47 16.85
C SER A 116 -27.60 10.14 17.59
N GLU A 117 -28.41 9.88 18.63
CA GLU A 117 -28.31 8.64 19.42
C GLU A 117 -28.55 7.37 18.56
N GLU A 118 -29.37 7.46 17.51
CA GLU A 118 -29.64 6.36 16.58
C GLU A 118 -28.37 5.93 15.81
N ASN A 119 -27.55 6.89 15.35
CA ASN A 119 -26.33 6.56 14.59
C ASN A 119 -25.26 5.89 15.48
N ILE A 120 -25.24 6.19 16.77
CA ILE A 120 -24.31 5.53 17.69
C ILE A 120 -24.71 4.07 17.88
N ALA A 121 -25.98 3.80 18.19
CA ALA A 121 -26.45 2.45 18.44
C ALA A 121 -26.24 1.52 17.24
N ASP A 122 -26.35 2.05 16.02
CA ASP A 122 -26.03 1.30 14.82
C ASP A 122 -24.52 1.05 14.69
N PHE A 123 -23.67 2.06 14.93
CA PHE A 123 -22.22 1.87 14.91
C PHE A 123 -21.73 0.84 15.95
N VAL A 124 -22.30 0.82 17.15
CA VAL A 124 -21.93 -0.15 18.21
C VAL A 124 -22.12 -1.59 17.72
N LYS A 125 -23.21 -1.88 17.01
CA LYS A 125 -23.50 -3.23 16.48
C LYS A 125 -22.53 -3.69 15.40
N GLU A 126 -21.84 -2.75 14.75
CA GLU A 126 -20.83 -3.03 13.73
C GLU A 126 -19.42 -3.23 14.33
N CYS A 127 -19.23 -2.92 15.61
CA CYS A 127 -17.94 -3.07 16.30
C CYS A 127 -17.76 -4.47 16.87
N GLY A 128 -16.53 -4.99 16.91
CA GLY A 128 -16.22 -6.24 17.62
C GLY A 128 -16.38 -6.10 19.13
N ALA A 129 -16.72 -7.19 19.84
CA ALA A 129 -17.02 -7.18 21.28
C ALA A 129 -15.93 -6.51 22.15
N ASN A 130 -14.66 -6.71 21.81
CA ASN A 130 -13.53 -6.19 22.58
C ASN A 130 -13.13 -4.75 22.24
N TYR A 131 -13.85 -4.09 21.33
CA TYR A 131 -13.53 -2.74 20.85
C TYR A 131 -13.55 -1.72 22.00
N PHE A 132 -14.62 -1.71 22.81
CA PHE A 132 -14.91 -0.69 23.83
C PHE A 132 -13.98 -0.66 25.05
N GLY A 133 -13.17 -1.69 25.28
CA GLY A 133 -12.45 -1.88 26.55
C GLY A 133 -11.44 -0.78 26.92
N ASN A 134 -10.79 -0.13 25.95
CA ASN A 134 -9.71 0.86 26.18
C ASN A 134 -9.86 2.13 25.30
N LEU A 135 -11.08 2.52 24.94
CA LEU A 135 -11.34 3.70 24.11
C LEU A 135 -11.49 4.97 24.93
N THR A 136 -10.98 6.08 24.40
CA THR A 136 -11.28 7.43 24.91
C THR A 136 -12.44 8.04 24.12
N PRO A 137 -13.22 8.98 24.70
CA PRO A 137 -14.30 9.68 23.99
C PRO A 137 -13.87 10.27 22.64
N VAL A 138 -12.71 10.96 22.62
CA VAL A 138 -12.16 11.59 21.42
C VAL A 138 -11.81 10.55 20.34
N ARG A 139 -11.19 9.42 20.74
CA ARG A 139 -10.84 8.34 19.81
C ARG A 139 -12.10 7.72 19.20
N PHE A 140 -13.11 7.44 20.01
CA PHE A 140 -14.38 6.86 19.55
C PHE A 140 -15.09 7.75 18.53
N LEU A 141 -15.21 9.05 18.80
CA LEU A 141 -15.83 9.99 17.87
C LEU A 141 -15.06 10.11 16.55
N THR A 142 -13.72 10.05 16.61
CA THR A 142 -12.85 10.09 15.43
C THR A 142 -13.00 8.83 14.59
N GLU A 143 -12.90 7.65 15.21
CA GLU A 143 -13.05 6.36 14.52
C GLU A 143 -14.44 6.19 13.93
N ARG A 144 -15.50 6.64 14.60
CA ARG A 144 -16.87 6.65 14.03
C ARG A 144 -16.95 7.51 12.78
N LYS A 145 -16.41 8.73 12.80
CA LYS A 145 -16.43 9.63 11.64
C LYS A 145 -15.69 9.02 10.45
N LEU A 146 -14.54 8.39 10.69
CA LEU A 146 -13.76 7.70 9.66
C LEU A 146 -14.50 6.46 9.14
N TYR A 147 -15.15 5.69 10.01
CA TYR A 147 -15.97 4.55 9.59
C TYR A 147 -17.11 5.00 8.68
N GLU A 148 -17.85 6.06 9.05
CA GLU A 148 -18.95 6.60 8.24
C GLU A 148 -18.49 7.14 6.88
N SER A 149 -17.24 7.61 6.76
CA SER A 149 -16.71 8.11 5.48
C SER A 149 -16.30 6.99 4.52
N VAL A 150 -15.92 5.81 5.03
CA VAL A 150 -15.45 4.70 4.20
C VAL A 150 -16.45 3.55 4.04
N ARG A 151 -17.43 3.38 4.93
CA ARG A 151 -18.44 2.31 4.88
C ARG A 151 -19.16 2.30 3.53
N GLY A 152 -19.29 1.13 2.90
CA GLY A 152 -19.90 0.96 1.59
C GLY A 152 -19.08 1.51 0.43
N THR A 153 -17.81 1.87 0.67
CA THR A 153 -16.87 2.32 -0.36
C THR A 153 -15.63 1.40 -0.39
N GLU A 154 -14.70 1.67 -1.30
CA GLU A 154 -13.39 1.01 -1.33
C GLU A 154 -12.26 1.90 -0.76
N GLY A 155 -12.64 3.02 -0.16
CA GLY A 155 -11.74 4.09 0.25
C GLY A 155 -10.91 3.78 1.50
N VAL A 156 -9.95 4.68 1.73
CA VAL A 156 -9.20 4.81 2.98
C VAL A 156 -9.34 6.27 3.40
N ASP A 157 -9.64 6.51 4.67
CA ASP A 157 -9.68 7.85 5.26
C ASP A 157 -8.79 7.89 6.50
N VAL A 158 -8.20 9.06 6.78
CA VAL A 158 -7.15 9.23 7.80
C VAL A 158 -7.36 10.52 8.57
N SER A 159 -7.20 10.46 9.88
CA SER A 159 -7.21 11.60 10.79
C SER A 159 -5.92 11.65 11.60
N PHE A 160 -5.43 12.86 11.85
CA PHE A 160 -4.28 13.12 12.72
C PHE A 160 -4.74 13.93 13.94
N LEU A 161 -4.28 13.55 15.13
CA LEU A 161 -4.55 14.27 16.37
C LEU A 161 -3.27 14.39 17.19
N GLN A 162 -3.02 15.54 17.81
CA GLN A 162 -1.86 15.72 18.67
C GLN A 162 -2.04 14.91 19.95
N TYR A 163 -0.95 14.31 20.45
CA TYR A 163 -0.98 13.60 21.72
C TYR A 163 -0.70 14.56 22.88
N GLU A 164 -1.62 14.65 23.84
CA GLU A 164 -1.53 15.56 25.00
C GLU A 164 -1.06 14.86 26.29
N GLY A 165 -0.36 13.73 26.18
CA GLY A 165 0.09 12.95 27.35
C GLY A 165 1.50 13.30 27.84
N SER A 166 1.71 13.17 29.15
CA SER A 166 2.97 13.49 29.84
C SER A 166 4.17 12.59 29.50
N HIS A 167 3.95 11.44 28.86
CA HIS A 167 4.96 10.39 28.68
C HIS A 167 5.56 10.31 27.28
N ALA A 168 5.18 11.21 26.36
CA ALA A 168 5.72 11.19 25.00
C ALA A 168 5.63 12.59 24.37
N GLU A 169 6.57 13.48 24.72
CA GLU A 169 6.74 14.76 24.05
C GLU A 169 6.89 14.55 22.53
N ASN A 170 6.25 15.41 21.74
CA ASN A 170 6.28 15.36 20.27
C ASN A 170 5.70 14.07 19.64
N SER A 171 4.51 13.64 20.08
CA SER A 171 3.79 12.48 19.53
C SER A 171 2.46 12.88 18.88
N ALA A 172 2.03 12.09 17.90
CA ALA A 172 0.74 12.26 17.25
C ALA A 172 0.02 10.91 17.09
N TRP A 173 -1.31 10.96 17.17
CA TRP A 173 -2.18 9.86 16.76
C TRP A 173 -2.40 9.91 15.25
N VAL A 174 -2.22 8.76 14.61
CA VAL A 174 -2.61 8.48 13.23
C VAL A 174 -3.73 7.46 13.29
N THR A 175 -4.96 7.90 13.04
CA THR A 175 -6.15 7.04 12.99
C THR A 175 -6.59 6.88 11.54
N MET A 176 -6.82 5.65 11.10
CA MET A 176 -7.26 5.37 9.73
C MET A 176 -8.32 4.29 9.69
N ALA A 177 -9.24 4.43 8.75
CA ALA A 177 -10.22 3.42 8.40
C ALA A 177 -9.98 2.99 6.94
N ALA A 178 -9.89 1.69 6.70
CA ALA A 178 -9.73 1.14 5.36
C ALA A 178 -10.80 0.08 5.10
N ALA A 179 -11.65 0.33 4.10
CA ALA A 179 -12.71 -0.59 3.72
C ALA A 179 -12.17 -1.74 2.85
N ASN A 180 -12.75 -2.93 2.99
CA ASN A 180 -12.51 -4.12 2.15
C ASN A 180 -11.02 -4.42 1.92
N VAL A 181 -10.25 -4.48 3.01
CA VAL A 181 -8.84 -4.85 3.00
C VAL A 181 -8.54 -5.83 4.12
N LEU A 182 -7.66 -6.79 3.84
CA LEU A 182 -7.18 -7.72 4.87
C LEU A 182 -6.39 -6.95 5.94
N PRO A 183 -6.75 -7.08 7.24
CA PRO A 183 -6.09 -6.36 8.32
C PRO A 183 -4.57 -6.53 8.33
N GLU A 184 -4.09 -7.75 8.10
CA GLU A 184 -2.66 -8.06 8.11
C GLU A 184 -1.91 -7.36 6.96
N VAL A 185 -2.48 -7.34 5.77
CA VAL A 185 -1.91 -6.68 4.59
C VAL A 185 -1.84 -5.17 4.82
N MET A 186 -2.94 -4.57 5.28
CA MET A 186 -2.98 -3.14 5.58
C MET A 186 -1.97 -2.76 6.67
N LEU A 187 -1.90 -3.56 7.73
CA LEU A 187 -0.98 -3.33 8.84
C LEU A 187 0.49 -3.40 8.40
N LYS A 188 0.85 -4.40 7.60
CA LYS A 188 2.20 -4.52 7.00
C LYS A 188 2.55 -3.28 6.17
N LYS A 189 1.64 -2.85 5.30
CA LYS A 189 1.85 -1.68 4.44
C LYS A 189 2.04 -0.39 5.25
N VAL A 190 1.14 -0.11 6.19
CA VAL A 190 1.13 1.13 6.99
C VAL A 190 2.38 1.24 7.86
N THR A 191 2.73 0.16 8.56
CA THR A 191 3.90 0.16 9.45
C THR A 191 5.20 0.30 8.67
N ALA A 192 5.26 -0.25 7.46
CA ALA A 192 6.38 -0.05 6.55
C ALA A 192 6.50 1.40 6.10
N LEU A 193 5.41 2.02 5.64
CA LEU A 193 5.40 3.42 5.21
C LEU A 193 5.82 4.37 6.32
N LEU A 194 5.27 4.21 7.53
CA LEU A 194 5.62 5.03 8.69
C LEU A 194 7.12 4.94 8.99
N ALA A 195 7.68 3.72 8.96
CA ALA A 195 9.11 3.51 9.17
C ALA A 195 9.96 4.22 8.10
N ALA A 196 9.60 4.15 6.82
CA ALA A 196 10.32 4.84 5.75
C ALA A 196 10.19 6.37 5.79
N ARG A 197 9.13 6.90 6.41
CA ARG A 197 8.95 8.32 6.69
C ARG A 197 9.65 8.77 7.98
N GLY A 198 10.38 7.87 8.66
CA GLY A 198 11.11 8.19 9.90
C GLY A 198 10.21 8.27 11.13
N LEU A 199 9.04 7.63 11.11
CA LEU A 199 8.10 7.57 12.23
C LEU A 199 8.18 6.20 12.92
N SER A 200 8.29 6.22 14.25
CA SER A 200 8.28 5.03 15.09
C SER A 200 6.91 4.86 15.74
N VAL A 201 6.37 3.64 15.72
CA VAL A 201 5.07 3.32 16.32
C VAL A 201 5.28 2.91 17.78
N ARG A 202 4.74 3.69 18.73
CA ARG A 202 4.84 3.40 20.18
C ARG A 202 3.64 2.66 20.74
N ARG A 203 2.46 2.94 20.20
CA ARG A 203 1.22 2.24 20.53
C ARG A 203 0.45 1.98 19.25
N MET A 204 -0.28 0.87 19.24
CA MET A 204 -1.13 0.54 18.11
C MET A 204 -2.34 -0.23 18.62
N SER A 205 -3.49 0.04 18.02
CA SER A 205 -4.62 -0.88 18.00
C SER A 205 -5.12 -1.04 16.58
N LEU A 206 -5.37 -2.28 16.20
CA LEU A 206 -6.10 -2.66 15.01
C LEU A 206 -7.37 -3.37 15.48
N ASP A 207 -8.50 -2.91 14.99
CA ASP A 207 -9.82 -3.49 15.26
C ASP A 207 -10.57 -3.67 13.93
N LEU A 208 -11.35 -4.74 13.81
CA LEU A 208 -12.17 -5.03 12.63
C LEU A 208 -13.63 -4.64 12.89
N MET A 209 -14.21 -3.88 11.97
CA MET A 209 -15.61 -3.47 12.00
C MET A 209 -16.36 -4.12 10.82
N ARG A 210 -17.65 -4.40 11.02
CA ARG A 210 -18.52 -4.94 9.97
C ARG A 210 -18.91 -3.85 8.97
N ASP A 211 -19.00 -4.23 7.69
CA ASP A 211 -19.57 -3.39 6.64
C ASP A 211 -20.54 -4.22 5.79
N ASP A 212 -21.83 -4.05 6.09
CA ASP A 212 -22.94 -4.66 5.35
C ASP A 212 -23.11 -4.08 3.94
N LEU A 213 -22.84 -2.79 3.76
CA LEU A 213 -22.96 -2.08 2.49
C LEU A 213 -21.81 -2.42 1.52
N GLY A 214 -20.64 -2.76 2.06
CA GLY A 214 -19.44 -3.14 1.30
C GLY A 214 -19.36 -4.62 0.90
N SER A 215 -20.45 -5.38 1.02
CA SER A 215 -20.46 -6.83 0.76
C SER A 215 -20.14 -7.17 -0.70
N THR A 216 -19.23 -8.13 -0.89
CA THR A 216 -18.84 -8.62 -2.22
C THR A 216 -19.29 -10.07 -2.39
N GLY A 217 -20.33 -10.28 -3.20
CA GLY A 217 -20.94 -11.59 -3.39
C GLY A 217 -21.56 -12.10 -2.08
N ASN A 218 -21.05 -13.22 -1.57
CA ASN A 218 -21.54 -13.86 -0.34
C ASN A 218 -20.70 -13.52 0.90
N LYS A 219 -19.63 -12.74 0.79
CA LYS A 219 -18.79 -12.34 1.93
C LYS A 219 -19.16 -10.92 2.36
N LEU A 220 -19.40 -10.76 3.66
CA LEU A 220 -19.63 -9.46 4.28
C LEU A 220 -18.38 -8.59 4.12
N GLY A 221 -18.60 -7.30 3.84
CA GLY A 221 -17.52 -6.32 3.83
C GLY A 221 -16.99 -6.10 5.24
N SER A 222 -15.81 -5.50 5.32
CA SER A 222 -15.23 -5.14 6.62
C SER A 222 -14.40 -3.88 6.52
N VAL A 223 -14.34 -3.13 7.62
CA VAL A 223 -13.49 -1.95 7.75
C VAL A 223 -12.40 -2.26 8.77
N SER A 224 -11.15 -2.20 8.32
CA SER A 224 -9.99 -2.27 9.20
C SER A 224 -9.76 -0.89 9.81
N MET A 225 -9.92 -0.78 11.13
CA MET A 225 -9.64 0.43 11.89
C MET A 225 -8.26 0.32 12.53
N LEU A 226 -7.32 1.20 12.16
CA LEU A 226 -6.00 1.27 12.76
C LEU A 226 -5.83 2.61 13.49
N ASN A 227 -5.34 2.55 14.72
CA ASN A 227 -5.00 3.71 15.51
C ASN A 227 -3.58 3.57 16.04
N LEU A 228 -2.67 4.45 15.61
CA LEU A 228 -1.23 4.36 15.85
C LEU A 228 -0.75 5.62 16.58
N LEU A 229 -0.06 5.47 17.71
CA LEU A 229 0.69 6.56 18.32
C LEU A 229 2.09 6.57 17.71
N VAL A 230 2.41 7.62 16.97
CA VAL A 230 3.70 7.76 16.29
C VAL A 230 4.54 8.86 16.91
N THR A 231 5.85 8.62 16.95
CA THR A 231 6.87 9.61 17.30
C THR A 231 7.93 9.68 16.21
N PRO A 232 8.48 10.87 15.91
CA PRO A 232 9.67 10.98 15.08
C PRO A 232 10.79 10.10 15.66
N ALA A 233 11.40 9.27 14.81
CA ALA A 233 12.49 8.40 15.24
C ALA A 233 13.69 9.24 15.73
N PRO A 234 14.39 8.83 16.81
CA PRO A 234 15.60 9.49 17.25
C PRO A 234 16.64 9.44 16.12
N GLN A 235 17.15 10.61 15.76
CA GLN A 235 17.99 10.83 14.57
C GLN A 235 19.26 9.96 14.61
N SER A 236 19.35 8.96 13.73
CA SER A 236 20.65 8.49 13.24
C SER A 236 20.90 9.14 11.88
N ALA A 237 22.08 9.75 11.71
CA ALA A 237 22.45 10.57 10.56
C ALA A 237 22.34 9.86 9.19
N ASP A 238 22.09 8.55 9.17
CA ASP A 238 22.02 7.71 7.98
C ASP A 238 20.60 7.20 7.63
N SER A 239 19.60 7.32 8.51
CA SER A 239 18.29 6.64 8.34
C SER A 239 17.19 7.47 7.68
N VAL A 240 17.28 8.79 7.71
CA VAL A 240 16.40 9.67 6.94
C VAL A 240 17.13 9.98 5.64
N ALA A 241 16.63 9.46 4.50
CA ALA A 241 17.21 9.82 3.22
C ALA A 241 17.31 11.34 3.09
N ARG A 242 18.49 11.83 2.72
CA ARG A 242 18.78 13.26 2.55
C ARG A 242 17.65 13.92 1.76
N GLY A 243 16.99 14.92 2.36
CA GLY A 243 15.95 15.72 1.70
C GLY A 243 14.50 15.41 2.13
N MET A 244 14.27 14.44 3.01
CA MET A 244 12.92 14.21 3.56
C MET A 244 12.56 15.25 4.63
N PRO A 245 11.35 15.85 4.59
CA PRO A 245 10.92 16.82 5.58
C PRO A 245 10.78 16.15 6.96
N LEU A 246 11.31 16.80 7.99
CA LEU A 246 11.21 16.33 9.36
C LEU A 246 9.78 16.54 9.90
N PHE A 247 9.22 15.49 10.49
CA PHE A 247 7.93 15.59 11.17
C PHE A 247 8.08 16.39 12.47
N THR A 248 7.25 17.41 12.61
CA THR A 248 7.01 18.12 13.88
C THR A 248 5.56 17.89 14.26
N THR A 249 5.25 17.63 15.54
CA THR A 249 3.86 17.43 15.97
C THR A 249 3.16 18.72 16.39
N ASP A 250 3.88 19.83 16.40
CA ASP A 250 3.36 21.15 16.77
C ASP A 250 2.43 21.73 15.69
N ASN A 251 2.55 21.25 14.45
CA ASN A 251 1.71 21.65 13.33
C ASN A 251 1.39 20.46 12.43
N LEU A 252 0.25 19.81 12.69
CA LEU A 252 -0.25 18.68 11.91
C LEU A 252 -0.77 19.07 10.51
N ASP A 253 -0.85 20.37 10.19
CA ASP A 253 -1.19 20.88 8.85
C ASP A 253 0.04 21.11 7.95
N ALA A 254 1.25 20.87 8.48
CA ALA A 254 2.48 20.97 7.72
C ALA A 254 2.46 20.06 6.47
N SER A 255 3.25 20.42 5.44
CA SER A 255 3.27 19.67 4.17
C SER A 255 3.62 18.20 4.36
N CYS A 256 4.51 17.87 5.30
CA CYS A 256 4.89 16.47 5.58
C CYS A 256 3.71 15.60 6.02
N TRP A 257 2.77 16.15 6.81
CA TRP A 257 1.57 15.45 7.26
C TRP A 257 0.54 15.32 6.14
N ARG A 258 0.40 16.34 5.29
CA ARG A 258 -0.46 16.28 4.10
C ARG A 258 0.04 15.24 3.10
N ASP A 259 1.35 15.19 2.87
CA ASP A 259 1.98 14.18 2.00
C ASP A 259 1.79 12.77 2.59
N LEU A 260 1.96 12.60 3.90
CA LEU A 260 1.70 11.33 4.59
C LEU A 260 0.23 10.93 4.47
N ALA A 261 -0.71 11.85 4.65
CA ALA A 261 -2.13 11.58 4.45
C ALA A 261 -2.37 11.09 3.02
N GLN A 262 -1.86 11.79 2.01
CA GLN A 262 -2.05 11.40 0.61
C GLN A 262 -1.49 10.00 0.32
N ASP A 263 -0.33 9.66 0.87
CA ASP A 263 0.25 8.33 0.77
C ASP A 263 -0.61 7.27 1.45
N LEU A 264 -1.11 7.54 2.66
CA LEU A 264 -1.95 6.62 3.42
C LEU A 264 -3.31 6.38 2.75
N HIS A 265 -3.92 7.39 2.14
CA HIS A 265 -5.15 7.22 1.34
C HIS A 265 -4.94 6.28 0.15
N ARG A 266 -3.70 6.22 -0.37
CA ARG A 266 -3.36 5.43 -1.56
C ARG A 266 -2.73 4.09 -1.22
N ILE A 267 -2.28 3.88 0.01
CA ILE A 267 -1.43 2.76 0.38
C ILE A 267 -2.06 1.40 0.09
N LYS A 268 -3.38 1.29 0.23
CA LYS A 268 -4.18 0.11 -0.13
C LYS A 268 -3.86 -0.30 -1.57
N TRP A 269 -3.86 0.65 -2.50
CA TRP A 269 -3.74 0.44 -3.93
C TRP A 269 -2.32 0.29 -4.47
N LEU A 270 -1.30 0.46 -3.63
CA LEU A 270 0.09 0.40 -4.07
C LEU A 270 0.56 -1.05 -4.23
N ASN A 271 1.33 -1.30 -5.28
CA ASN A 271 1.97 -2.57 -5.52
C ASN A 271 3.01 -2.89 -4.42
N PRO A 272 3.09 -4.13 -3.92
CA PRO A 272 4.11 -4.51 -2.93
C PRO A 272 5.54 -4.15 -3.36
N ALA A 273 5.89 -4.35 -4.64
CA ALA A 273 7.21 -3.99 -5.16
C ALA A 273 7.45 -2.48 -5.19
N THR A 274 6.40 -1.67 -5.39
CA THR A 274 6.49 -0.20 -5.26
C THR A 274 6.84 0.18 -3.83
N LEU A 275 6.16 -0.42 -2.86
CA LEU A 275 6.43 -0.15 -1.46
C LEU A 275 7.85 -0.60 -1.11
N ASP A 276 8.23 -1.84 -1.39
CA ASP A 276 9.58 -2.36 -1.08
C ASP A 276 10.69 -1.52 -1.73
N LEU A 277 10.49 -1.02 -2.95
CA LEU A 277 11.43 -0.11 -3.61
C LEU A 277 11.54 1.24 -2.89
N ALA A 278 10.41 1.83 -2.49
CA ALA A 278 10.37 3.08 -1.74
C ALA A 278 11.01 2.94 -0.35
N LEU A 279 10.81 1.80 0.33
CA LEU A 279 11.42 1.50 1.63
C LEU A 279 12.95 1.32 1.51
N SER A 280 13.39 0.59 0.49
CA SER A 280 14.80 0.27 0.27
C SER A 280 15.60 1.48 -0.22
N ASN A 281 14.93 2.42 -0.90
CA ASN A 281 15.53 3.65 -1.42
C ASN A 281 14.66 4.86 -1.05
N PRO A 282 14.78 5.41 0.18
CA PRO A 282 13.86 6.45 0.64
C PRO A 282 14.00 7.78 -0.14
N SER A 283 15.05 7.94 -0.94
CA SER A 283 15.19 9.06 -1.89
C SER A 283 14.14 9.06 -3.00
N PHE A 284 13.58 7.90 -3.36
CA PHE A 284 12.53 7.83 -4.37
C PHE A 284 11.21 8.42 -3.87
N GLY A 285 10.83 8.12 -2.62
CA GLY A 285 9.46 8.28 -2.18
C GLY A 285 8.49 7.36 -2.94
N ILE A 286 7.20 7.44 -2.61
CA ILE A 286 6.20 6.54 -3.22
C ILE A 286 6.00 6.83 -4.71
N ASP A 287 5.85 8.10 -5.10
CA ASP A 287 5.49 8.44 -6.48
C ASP A 287 6.56 8.02 -7.49
N ARG A 288 7.85 8.24 -7.20
CA ARG A 288 8.93 7.78 -8.09
C ARG A 288 8.99 6.26 -8.14
N ALA A 289 8.84 5.59 -7.00
CA ALA A 289 8.83 4.14 -6.95
C ALA A 289 7.68 3.57 -7.79
N GLU A 290 6.47 4.13 -7.70
CA GLU A 290 5.29 3.71 -8.48
C GLU A 290 5.53 3.88 -9.98
N ILE A 291 6.11 5.01 -10.40
CA ILE A 291 6.45 5.27 -11.81
C ILE A 291 7.45 4.22 -12.32
N LEU A 292 8.51 3.96 -11.55
CA LEU A 292 9.58 3.05 -11.94
C LEU A 292 9.12 1.60 -12.02
N THR A 293 8.33 1.12 -11.04
CA THR A 293 7.76 -0.24 -11.09
C THR A 293 6.76 -0.40 -12.22
N ALA A 294 5.92 0.62 -12.46
CA ALA A 294 5.00 0.64 -13.59
C ALA A 294 5.75 0.56 -14.93
N PHE A 295 6.88 1.26 -15.07
CA PHE A 295 7.70 1.19 -16.28
C PHE A 295 8.34 -0.18 -16.47
N CYS A 296 8.85 -0.81 -15.41
CA CYS A 296 9.33 -2.19 -15.46
C CYS A 296 8.24 -3.16 -15.93
N SER A 297 7.04 -3.08 -15.36
CA SER A 297 5.89 -3.89 -15.76
C SER A 297 5.51 -3.67 -17.23
N MET A 298 5.43 -2.42 -17.69
CA MET A 298 5.03 -2.10 -19.06
C MET A 298 6.09 -2.55 -20.08
N LEU A 299 7.37 -2.37 -19.77
CA LEU A 299 8.49 -2.68 -20.67
C LEU A 299 8.87 -4.16 -20.69
N HIS A 300 8.37 -4.97 -19.75
CA HIS A 300 8.70 -6.40 -19.69
C HIS A 300 8.38 -7.14 -21.00
N GLY A 301 7.20 -6.92 -21.59
CA GLY A 301 6.83 -7.53 -22.87
C GLY A 301 7.76 -7.12 -24.02
N PRO A 302 7.89 -5.83 -24.36
CA PRO A 302 8.77 -5.36 -25.42
C PRO A 302 10.24 -5.77 -25.24
N LEU A 303 10.78 -5.68 -24.04
CA LEU A 303 12.19 -6.02 -23.77
C LEU A 303 12.45 -7.54 -23.80
N SER A 304 11.49 -8.36 -23.37
CA SER A 304 11.61 -9.83 -23.44
C SER A 304 11.78 -10.35 -24.87
N LYS A 305 11.22 -9.63 -25.87
CA LYS A 305 11.41 -9.96 -27.29
C LYS A 305 12.83 -9.72 -27.79
N ILE A 306 13.56 -8.81 -27.16
CA ILE A 306 14.98 -8.56 -27.46
C ILE A 306 15.83 -9.65 -26.82
N ASN A 307 15.65 -9.88 -25.52
CA ASN A 307 16.35 -10.93 -24.78
C ASN A 307 15.58 -11.30 -23.50
N ALA A 308 14.84 -12.40 -23.53
CA ALA A 308 14.01 -12.87 -22.41
C ALA A 308 14.81 -13.18 -21.14
N PHE A 309 16.07 -13.61 -21.27
CA PHE A 309 16.92 -13.90 -20.11
C PHE A 309 17.47 -12.61 -19.49
N ALA A 310 17.95 -11.67 -20.30
CA ALA A 310 18.50 -10.41 -19.81
C ALA A 310 17.42 -9.48 -19.22
N PHE A 311 16.20 -9.52 -19.78
CA PHE A 311 15.11 -8.61 -19.43
C PHE A 311 13.92 -9.31 -18.77
N SER A 312 14.19 -10.30 -17.93
CA SER A 312 13.17 -10.86 -17.02
C SER A 312 12.71 -9.82 -15.99
N ARG A 313 11.49 -9.94 -15.44
CA ARG A 313 11.00 -9.02 -14.40
C ARG A 313 12.01 -8.81 -13.25
N PRO A 314 12.62 -9.85 -12.64
CA PRO A 314 13.60 -9.65 -11.59
C PRO A 314 14.81 -8.83 -12.04
N ASN A 315 15.28 -9.01 -13.28
CA ASN A 315 16.40 -8.24 -13.81
C ASN A 315 16.04 -6.78 -14.09
N LEU A 316 14.79 -6.49 -14.50
CA LEU A 316 14.31 -5.12 -14.64
C LEU A 316 14.24 -4.40 -13.28
N HIS A 317 13.71 -5.08 -12.26
CA HIS A 317 13.69 -4.57 -10.89
C HIS A 317 15.10 -4.37 -10.33
N ALA A 318 16.01 -5.32 -10.57
CA ALA A 318 17.40 -5.20 -10.15
C ALA A 318 18.13 -3.97 -10.74
N VAL A 319 17.71 -3.46 -11.91
CA VAL A 319 18.26 -2.21 -12.47
C VAL A 319 17.83 -1.00 -11.64
N ILE A 320 16.54 -0.88 -11.29
CA ILE A 320 16.03 0.27 -10.52
C ILE A 320 16.39 0.21 -9.03
N GLU A 321 16.66 -0.99 -8.51
CA GLU A 321 17.12 -1.22 -7.13
C GLU A 321 18.63 -0.99 -6.96
N ASN A 322 19.41 -1.01 -8.04
CA ASN A 322 20.86 -0.87 -7.96
C ASN A 322 21.26 0.57 -7.57
N PRO A 323 22.04 0.76 -6.48
CA PRO A 323 22.50 2.07 -6.04
C PRO A 323 23.26 2.88 -7.10
N SER A 324 23.93 2.19 -8.03
CA SER A 324 24.69 2.82 -9.13
C SER A 324 23.79 3.53 -10.14
N TYR A 325 22.51 3.14 -10.21
CA TYR A 325 21.55 3.66 -11.18
C TYR A 325 20.45 4.52 -10.54
N THR A 326 20.40 4.61 -9.21
CA THR A 326 19.38 5.36 -8.45
C THR A 326 19.22 6.80 -8.93
N THR A 327 20.31 7.51 -9.21
CA THR A 327 20.23 8.89 -9.71
C THR A 327 19.56 8.97 -11.07
N TYR A 328 19.86 8.04 -11.97
CA TYR A 328 19.24 8.00 -13.30
C TYR A 328 17.76 7.63 -13.21
N ALA A 329 17.42 6.65 -12.38
CA ALA A 329 16.04 6.26 -12.14
C ALA A 329 15.23 7.41 -11.52
N SER A 330 15.79 8.15 -10.57
CA SER A 330 15.17 9.36 -10.02
C SER A 330 14.96 10.41 -11.10
N ASP A 331 16.00 10.74 -11.87
CA ASP A 331 15.93 11.75 -12.94
C ASP A 331 14.85 11.39 -13.99
N ILE A 332 14.69 10.10 -14.32
CA ILE A 332 13.64 9.61 -15.22
C ILE A 332 12.24 9.86 -14.62
N ALA A 333 12.04 9.51 -13.35
CA ALA A 333 10.76 9.70 -12.68
C ALA A 333 10.46 11.20 -12.48
N ASP A 334 11.46 12.01 -12.16
CA ASP A 334 11.36 13.47 -12.03
C ASP A 334 11.00 14.12 -13.37
N LEU A 335 11.62 13.68 -14.47
CA LEU A 335 11.26 14.10 -15.82
C LEU A 335 9.79 13.78 -16.15
N PHE A 336 9.32 12.60 -15.78
CA PHE A 336 7.91 12.21 -15.96
C PHE A 336 6.96 13.10 -15.14
N MET A 337 7.23 13.27 -13.85
CA MET A 337 6.43 14.12 -12.97
C MET A 337 6.40 15.56 -13.48
N ALA A 338 7.56 16.14 -13.80
CA ALA A 338 7.67 17.52 -14.31
C ALA A 338 6.87 17.72 -15.61
N HIS A 339 6.89 16.73 -16.52
CA HIS A 339 6.17 16.81 -17.80
C HIS A 339 4.65 16.84 -17.61
N PHE A 340 4.11 16.09 -16.64
CA PHE A 340 2.67 15.93 -16.43
C PHE A 340 2.09 16.78 -15.29
N ASN A 341 2.91 17.55 -14.56
CA ASN A 341 2.45 18.36 -13.44
C ASN A 341 1.44 19.44 -13.90
N PRO A 342 0.17 19.37 -13.46
CA PRO A 342 -0.84 20.35 -13.82
C PRO A 342 -0.60 21.73 -13.21
N ASN A 343 0.15 21.80 -12.10
CA ASN A 343 0.40 23.01 -11.32
C ASN A 343 1.77 23.65 -11.61
N ALA A 344 2.50 23.19 -12.63
CA ALA A 344 3.80 23.74 -12.98
C ALA A 344 3.67 25.18 -13.50
N ALA A 345 4.19 26.15 -12.74
CA ALA A 345 4.19 27.57 -13.12
C ALA A 345 5.05 27.85 -14.36
N THR A 346 6.17 27.14 -14.48
CA THR A 346 7.09 27.17 -15.63
C THR A 346 7.51 25.75 -15.94
N ARG A 347 7.55 25.40 -17.23
CA ARG A 347 8.01 24.07 -17.68
C ARG A 347 9.41 24.23 -18.28
N PRO A 348 10.43 23.52 -17.76
CA PRO A 348 11.70 23.42 -18.47
C PRO A 348 11.47 22.78 -19.85
N ASP A 349 12.38 23.00 -20.79
CA ASP A 349 12.28 22.34 -22.09
C ASP A 349 12.44 20.83 -21.91
N PHE A 350 11.31 20.14 -22.04
CA PHE A 350 11.23 18.70 -21.88
C PHE A 350 12.18 17.96 -22.83
N ASN A 351 12.32 18.43 -24.07
CA ASN A 351 13.16 17.75 -25.05
C ASN A 351 14.63 17.89 -24.68
N GLU A 352 15.05 19.09 -24.27
CA GLU A 352 16.42 19.37 -23.85
C GLU A 352 16.82 18.54 -22.62
N GLU A 353 15.98 18.51 -21.58
CA GLU A 353 16.25 17.74 -20.36
C GLU A 353 16.27 16.23 -20.63
N ALA A 354 15.35 15.75 -21.48
CA ALA A 354 15.33 14.35 -21.88
C ALA A 354 16.57 13.97 -22.72
N GLU A 355 17.07 14.86 -23.59
CA GLU A 355 18.28 14.63 -24.38
C GLU A 355 19.52 14.57 -23.49
N LYS A 356 19.69 15.52 -22.57
CA LYS A 356 20.79 15.49 -21.58
C LYS A 356 20.80 14.20 -20.77
N LEU A 357 19.62 13.76 -20.31
CA LEU A 357 19.48 12.52 -19.57
C LEU A 357 19.84 11.30 -20.44
N GLN A 358 19.38 11.25 -21.69
CA GLN A 358 19.74 10.18 -22.63
C GLN A 358 21.25 10.12 -22.89
N GLU A 359 21.93 11.26 -23.05
CA GLU A 359 23.39 11.30 -23.24
C GLU A 359 24.15 10.74 -22.03
N ARG A 360 23.74 11.12 -20.81
CA ARG A 360 24.30 10.57 -19.58
C ARG A 360 24.10 9.06 -19.48
N ILE A 361 22.90 8.56 -19.81
CA ILE A 361 22.61 7.13 -19.80
C ILE A 361 23.42 6.38 -20.88
N ARG A 362 23.64 6.98 -22.06
CA ARG A 362 24.45 6.38 -23.14
C ARG A 362 25.89 6.11 -22.73
N ALA A 363 26.43 6.87 -21.78
CA ALA A 363 27.78 6.69 -21.26
C ALA A 363 27.93 5.47 -20.31
N LEU A 364 26.83 4.81 -19.92
CA LEU A 364 26.90 3.61 -19.08
C LEU A 364 27.55 2.44 -19.82
N THR A 365 28.41 1.71 -19.09
CA THR A 365 29.13 0.53 -19.59
C THR A 365 28.28 -0.73 -19.60
N ASN A 366 27.29 -0.83 -18.70
CA ASN A 366 26.38 -1.97 -18.64
C ASN A 366 25.27 -1.83 -19.70
N GLU A 367 25.35 -2.65 -20.75
CA GLU A 367 24.42 -2.67 -21.88
C GLU A 367 22.95 -2.90 -21.48
N SER A 368 22.70 -3.85 -20.56
CA SER A 368 21.35 -4.18 -20.13
C SER A 368 20.72 -3.03 -19.36
N ALA A 369 21.44 -2.46 -18.38
CA ALA A 369 20.96 -1.31 -17.61
C ALA A 369 20.75 -0.08 -18.50
N ARG A 370 21.69 0.18 -19.42
CA ARG A 370 21.57 1.25 -20.42
C ARG A 370 20.31 1.09 -21.27
N THR A 371 20.04 -0.11 -21.75
CA THR A 371 18.86 -0.41 -22.59
C THR A 371 17.56 -0.15 -21.82
N VAL A 372 17.47 -0.63 -20.57
CA VAL A 372 16.29 -0.43 -19.71
C VAL A 372 16.06 1.06 -19.45
N LEU A 373 17.07 1.78 -18.98
CA LEU A 373 16.95 3.20 -18.63
C LEU A 373 16.64 4.08 -19.86
N LEU A 374 17.25 3.82 -21.02
CA LEU A 374 16.89 4.53 -22.26
C LEU A 374 15.45 4.26 -22.67
N LYS A 375 14.98 3.01 -22.52
CA LYS A 375 13.59 2.66 -22.83
C LYS A 375 12.61 3.30 -21.87
N MET A 376 12.96 3.47 -20.60
CA MET A 376 12.16 4.25 -19.66
C MET A 376 12.07 5.73 -20.09
N VAL A 377 13.15 6.35 -20.58
CA VAL A 377 13.05 7.70 -21.16
C VAL A 377 12.14 7.72 -22.39
N ASP A 378 12.19 6.69 -23.25
CA ASP A 378 11.25 6.56 -24.38
C ASP A 378 9.80 6.48 -23.89
N VAL A 379 9.52 5.76 -22.78
CA VAL A 379 8.18 5.75 -22.16
C VAL A 379 7.73 7.15 -21.80
N VAL A 380 8.59 7.94 -21.15
CA VAL A 380 8.26 9.32 -20.77
C VAL A 380 7.92 10.14 -22.02
N LYS A 381 8.78 10.10 -23.06
CA LYS A 381 8.57 10.82 -24.32
C LYS A 381 7.28 10.43 -25.05
N HIS A 382 6.89 9.16 -24.98
CA HIS A 382 5.75 8.62 -25.71
C HIS A 382 4.48 8.51 -24.86
N THR A 383 4.51 8.90 -23.59
CA THR A 383 3.29 9.01 -22.79
C THR A 383 2.53 10.27 -23.21
N LYS A 384 1.24 10.13 -23.52
CA LYS A 384 0.37 11.23 -23.95
C LYS A 384 -0.44 11.80 -22.79
N ARG A 385 -0.87 10.96 -21.85
CA ARG A 385 -1.64 11.34 -20.65
C ARG A 385 -1.37 10.37 -19.51
N THR A 386 -1.50 10.86 -18.28
CA THR A 386 -1.44 10.06 -17.05
C THR A 386 -2.49 10.55 -16.05
N ASN A 387 -2.92 9.68 -15.14
CA ASN A 387 -3.73 10.04 -13.98
C ASN A 387 -2.90 10.29 -12.71
N LEU A 388 -1.56 10.42 -12.81
CA LEU A 388 -0.64 10.61 -11.67
C LEU A 388 -1.04 11.73 -10.70
N TYR A 389 -1.70 12.79 -11.19
CA TYR A 389 -2.14 13.91 -10.35
C TYR A 389 -3.63 13.89 -10.02
N MET A 390 -4.35 12.83 -10.39
CA MET A 390 -5.75 12.66 -10.01
C MET A 390 -5.83 12.19 -8.56
N PRO A 391 -6.69 12.84 -7.73
CA PRO A 391 -6.94 12.37 -6.38
C PRO A 391 -7.64 11.00 -6.41
N ASN A 392 -7.47 10.20 -5.35
CA ASN A 392 -8.18 8.94 -5.12
C ASN A 392 -8.07 7.91 -6.26
N ARG A 393 -6.95 7.91 -7.00
CA ARG A 393 -6.70 6.86 -8.00
C ARG A 393 -6.43 5.51 -7.33
N CYS A 394 -7.04 4.45 -7.86
CA CYS A 394 -6.78 3.06 -7.44
C CYS A 394 -5.61 2.39 -8.19
N ALA A 395 -5.08 3.05 -9.23
CA ALA A 395 -3.99 2.54 -10.06
C ALA A 395 -3.35 3.68 -10.86
N LEU A 396 -2.09 3.52 -11.23
CA LEU A 396 -1.42 4.40 -12.19
C LEU A 396 -1.83 3.99 -13.62
N ALA A 397 -2.37 4.94 -14.39
CA ALA A 397 -2.81 4.72 -15.76
C ALA A 397 -2.07 5.65 -16.72
N LEU A 398 -1.52 5.08 -17.79
CA LEU A 398 -0.78 5.76 -18.84
C LEU A 398 -1.47 5.55 -20.18
N ARG A 399 -1.79 6.64 -20.89
CA ARG A 399 -2.10 6.57 -22.33
C ARG A 399 -0.80 6.79 -23.08
N VAL A 400 -0.29 5.76 -23.75
CA VAL A 400 0.98 5.81 -24.48
C VAL A 400 0.76 5.89 -25.98
N ASP A 401 1.79 6.34 -26.71
CA ASP A 401 1.87 6.17 -28.14
C ASP A 401 1.98 4.67 -28.47
N PRO A 402 1.09 4.11 -29.30
CA PRO A 402 1.14 2.69 -29.65
C PRO A 402 2.45 2.27 -30.32
N GLN A 403 3.19 3.20 -30.95
CA GLN A 403 4.52 2.94 -31.53
C GLN A 403 5.53 2.37 -30.52
N LEU A 404 5.35 2.65 -29.22
CA LEU A 404 6.19 2.12 -28.15
C LEU A 404 6.04 0.60 -27.99
N MET A 405 4.87 0.04 -28.33
CA MET A 405 4.49 -1.33 -28.00
C MET A 405 4.41 -2.27 -29.20
N ILE A 406 4.31 -1.72 -30.41
CA ILE A 406 4.14 -2.50 -31.65
C ILE A 406 5.47 -2.83 -32.35
N THR A 407 5.48 -3.90 -33.14
CA THR A 407 6.55 -4.19 -34.11
C THR A 407 6.29 -3.50 -35.45
N PRO A 408 7.31 -3.32 -36.31
CA PRO A 408 7.14 -2.65 -37.61
C PRO A 408 6.12 -3.31 -38.55
N GLU A 409 5.83 -4.61 -38.42
CA GLU A 409 4.82 -5.29 -39.26
C GLU A 409 3.38 -5.12 -38.75
N GLN A 410 3.19 -4.59 -37.54
CA GLN A 410 1.88 -4.44 -36.92
C GLN A 410 1.18 -3.15 -37.37
N GLU A 411 -0.14 -3.25 -37.57
CA GLU A 411 -0.98 -2.09 -37.81
C GLU A 411 -1.03 -1.24 -36.54
N CYS A 412 -0.69 0.05 -36.66
CA CYS A 412 -0.64 0.95 -35.52
C CYS A 412 -2.05 1.20 -34.96
N PRO A 413 -2.33 0.86 -33.69
CA PRO A 413 -3.60 1.17 -33.06
C PRO A 413 -3.85 2.69 -32.92
N PHE A 414 -5.08 3.06 -32.61
CA PHE A 414 -5.42 4.46 -32.29
C PHE A 414 -4.95 4.87 -30.88
N GLY A 415 -4.94 3.93 -29.94
CA GLY A 415 -4.46 4.20 -28.59
C GLY A 415 -4.27 2.95 -27.75
N VAL A 416 -3.21 2.99 -26.95
CA VAL A 416 -2.87 2.00 -25.94
C VAL A 416 -2.94 2.66 -24.58
N PHE A 417 -3.59 1.97 -23.64
CA PHE A 417 -3.60 2.32 -22.23
C PHE A 417 -2.92 1.22 -21.45
N PHE A 418 -2.01 1.61 -20.56
CA PHE A 418 -1.39 0.72 -19.58
C PHE A 418 -1.87 1.14 -18.19
N ILE A 419 -2.18 0.16 -17.35
CA ILE A 419 -2.67 0.36 -15.99
C ILE A 419 -1.83 -0.51 -15.05
N HIS A 420 -1.29 0.07 -13.99
CA HIS A 420 -0.50 -0.59 -12.96
C HIS A 420 -1.16 -0.36 -11.60
N GLY A 421 -1.62 -1.43 -10.94
CA GLY A 421 -2.26 -1.39 -9.63
C GLY A 421 -1.54 -2.30 -8.63
N GLU A 422 -2.21 -2.57 -7.49
CA GLU A 422 -1.64 -3.34 -6.38
C GLU A 422 -1.09 -4.70 -6.83
N ASN A 423 -1.94 -5.61 -7.30
CA ASN A 423 -1.52 -6.94 -7.75
C ASN A 423 -1.96 -7.18 -9.20
N PHE A 424 -2.01 -6.14 -10.03
CA PHE A 424 -2.35 -6.31 -11.43
C PHE A 424 -1.65 -5.31 -12.36
N ASP A 425 -1.40 -5.80 -13.57
CA ASP A 425 -1.00 -5.01 -14.72
C ASP A 425 -2.05 -5.19 -15.81
N GLY A 426 -2.45 -4.11 -16.49
CA GLY A 426 -3.50 -4.15 -17.51
C GLY A 426 -3.13 -3.38 -18.76
N PHE A 427 -3.52 -3.92 -19.91
CA PHE A 427 -3.45 -3.23 -21.19
C PHE A 427 -4.84 -3.13 -21.82
N HIS A 428 -5.16 -1.96 -22.36
CA HIS A 428 -6.31 -1.76 -23.22
C HIS A 428 -5.85 -1.18 -24.55
N ASN A 429 -6.15 -1.89 -25.64
CA ASN A 429 -5.86 -1.44 -27.00
C ASN A 429 -7.14 -1.18 -27.78
N ARG A 430 -7.13 -0.14 -28.60
CA ARG A 430 -8.23 0.21 -29.51
C ARG A 430 -7.74 0.71 -30.86
N PHE A 431 -8.41 0.31 -31.93
CA PHE A 431 -8.06 0.68 -33.31
C PHE A 431 -8.75 1.94 -33.83
N LEU A 432 -9.82 2.41 -33.17
CA LEU A 432 -10.48 3.68 -33.49
C LEU A 432 -10.80 4.46 -32.22
N ASN A 433 -11.17 5.73 -32.40
CA ASN A 433 -11.57 6.61 -31.29
C ASN A 433 -12.81 6.08 -30.55
N ILE A 434 -13.81 5.66 -31.32
CA ILE A 434 -14.98 4.92 -30.83
C ILE A 434 -14.74 3.46 -31.15
N ALA A 435 -14.61 2.62 -30.12
CA ALA A 435 -14.31 1.21 -30.27
C ALA A 435 -14.99 0.39 -29.17
N ARG A 436 -15.28 -0.88 -29.47
CA ARG A 436 -15.92 -1.82 -28.55
C ARG A 436 -15.09 -3.07 -28.38
N GLY A 437 -15.11 -3.62 -27.17
CA GLY A 437 -14.30 -4.76 -26.78
C GLY A 437 -14.63 -5.25 -25.39
N GLY A 438 -14.49 -6.55 -25.15
CA GLY A 438 -14.60 -7.10 -23.79
C GLY A 438 -13.29 -6.95 -22.99
N LEU A 439 -13.41 -7.08 -21.68
CA LEU A 439 -12.31 -7.26 -20.74
C LEU A 439 -12.01 -8.75 -20.58
N ARG A 440 -10.74 -9.12 -20.47
CA ARG A 440 -10.28 -10.45 -20.07
C ARG A 440 -9.44 -10.32 -18.81
N ILE A 441 -9.68 -11.19 -17.83
CA ILE A 441 -8.85 -11.31 -16.63
C ILE A 441 -8.03 -12.60 -16.78
N VAL A 442 -6.72 -12.50 -16.56
CA VAL A 442 -5.76 -13.61 -16.59
C VAL A 442 -5.19 -13.74 -15.19
N THR A 443 -5.41 -14.89 -14.56
CA THR A 443 -4.97 -15.22 -13.19
C THR A 443 -4.05 -16.45 -13.26
N PRO A 444 -2.74 -16.25 -13.47
CA PRO A 444 -1.76 -17.34 -13.50
C PRO A 444 -1.71 -18.08 -12.16
N ASN A 445 -1.47 -19.39 -12.20
CA ASN A 445 -1.45 -20.21 -10.98
C ASN A 445 -0.05 -20.37 -10.36
N SER A 446 1.01 -19.89 -11.03
CA SER A 446 2.38 -19.93 -10.52
C SER A 446 3.19 -18.71 -10.97
N HIS A 447 4.30 -18.43 -10.29
CA HIS A 447 5.20 -17.33 -10.60
C HIS A 447 5.80 -17.46 -12.01
N GLU A 448 6.10 -18.68 -12.45
CA GLU A 448 6.63 -18.95 -13.79
C GLU A 448 5.58 -18.65 -14.86
N GLN A 449 4.33 -19.07 -14.62
CA GLN A 449 3.22 -18.76 -15.52
C GLN A 449 2.96 -17.26 -15.56
N PHE A 450 3.01 -16.58 -14.42
CA PHE A 450 2.86 -15.13 -14.36
C PHE A 450 3.95 -14.41 -15.16
N ALA A 451 5.20 -14.82 -15.06
CA ALA A 451 6.29 -14.26 -15.85
C ALA A 451 6.05 -14.42 -17.37
N ILE A 452 5.61 -15.61 -17.80
CA ILE A 452 5.28 -15.87 -19.21
C ILE A 452 4.13 -14.98 -19.68
N GLU A 453 3.02 -14.94 -18.94
CA GLU A 453 1.84 -14.14 -19.32
C GLU A 453 2.14 -12.64 -19.28
N SER A 454 2.96 -12.17 -18.33
CA SER A 454 3.41 -10.77 -18.27
C SER A 454 4.20 -10.37 -19.52
N SER A 455 5.05 -11.26 -20.05
CA SER A 455 5.81 -10.98 -21.28
C SER A 455 4.92 -10.94 -22.54
N ARG A 456 3.76 -11.61 -22.51
CA ARG A 456 2.83 -11.77 -23.66
C ARG A 456 1.56 -10.93 -23.56
N CYS A 457 1.32 -10.26 -22.42
CA CYS A 457 0.07 -9.59 -22.12
C CYS A 457 -0.34 -8.59 -23.22
N TYR A 458 0.58 -7.74 -23.68
CA TYR A 458 0.28 -6.80 -24.77
C TYR A 458 0.03 -7.50 -26.12
N ASP A 459 0.76 -8.56 -26.43
CA ASP A 459 0.58 -9.31 -27.68
C ASP A 459 -0.81 -9.96 -27.75
N GLU A 460 -1.29 -10.47 -26.63
CA GLU A 460 -2.65 -10.99 -26.51
C GLU A 460 -3.68 -9.88 -26.72
N VAL A 461 -3.52 -8.73 -26.05
CA VAL A 461 -4.41 -7.57 -26.20
C VAL A 461 -4.46 -7.11 -27.65
N TYR A 462 -3.30 -6.98 -28.30
CA TYR A 462 -3.20 -6.57 -29.69
C TYR A 462 -3.89 -7.58 -30.61
N GLY A 463 -3.61 -8.88 -30.46
CA GLY A 463 -4.21 -9.94 -31.27
C GLY A 463 -5.73 -9.97 -31.17
N LEU A 464 -6.27 -9.89 -29.95
CA LEU A 464 -7.71 -9.91 -29.69
C LEU A 464 -8.41 -8.63 -30.17
N SER A 465 -7.83 -7.46 -29.93
CA SER A 465 -8.40 -6.19 -30.39
C SER A 465 -8.37 -6.08 -31.92
N ARG A 466 -7.34 -6.62 -32.59
CA ARG A 466 -7.25 -6.66 -34.05
C ARG A 466 -8.28 -7.62 -34.66
N ALA A 467 -8.47 -8.80 -34.05
CA ALA A 467 -9.55 -9.69 -34.45
C ALA A 467 -10.93 -9.03 -34.30
N GLN A 468 -11.12 -8.25 -33.22
CA GLN A 468 -12.35 -7.49 -33.01
C GLN A 468 -12.52 -6.37 -34.05
N GLN A 469 -11.43 -5.73 -34.48
CA GLN A 469 -11.45 -4.70 -35.53
C GLN A 469 -11.91 -5.32 -36.86
N LEU A 470 -11.35 -6.47 -37.25
CA LEU A 470 -11.75 -7.17 -38.47
C LEU A 470 -13.21 -7.65 -38.42
N LYS A 471 -13.69 -8.05 -37.24
CA LYS A 471 -15.09 -8.44 -37.03
C LYS A 471 -16.04 -7.24 -37.11
N ASN A 472 -15.61 -6.07 -36.70
CA ASN A 472 -16.42 -4.86 -36.64
C ASN A 472 -16.41 -4.05 -37.95
N LYS A 473 -15.87 -4.59 -39.05
CA LYS A 473 -15.73 -3.88 -40.34
C LYS A 473 -17.04 -3.29 -40.91
N ASP A 474 -18.19 -3.86 -40.52
CA ASP A 474 -19.51 -3.49 -41.05
C ASP A 474 -20.32 -2.58 -40.10
N ILE A 475 -19.72 -2.06 -39.02
CA ILE A 475 -20.36 -1.18 -38.02
C ILE A 475 -19.51 0.07 -37.75
N PRO A 476 -20.07 1.16 -37.18
CA PRO A 476 -19.32 2.40 -36.98
C PRO A 476 -18.22 2.33 -35.89
N GLU A 477 -18.28 1.37 -34.96
CA GLU A 477 -17.29 1.22 -33.90
C GLU A 477 -16.10 0.33 -34.28
N GLY A 478 -14.88 0.74 -33.91
CA GLY A 478 -13.68 -0.09 -34.08
C GLY A 478 -13.58 -1.24 -33.08
N GLY A 479 -12.52 -2.04 -33.23
CA GLY A 479 -12.15 -3.10 -32.31
C GLY A 479 -11.34 -2.58 -31.15
N ALA A 480 -11.72 -3.01 -29.95
CA ALA A 480 -10.95 -2.84 -28.73
C ALA A 480 -10.86 -4.16 -27.96
N LYS A 481 -9.93 -4.23 -27.03
CA LYS A 481 -9.86 -5.30 -26.03
C LYS A 481 -9.04 -4.81 -24.83
N ALA A 482 -9.45 -5.21 -23.64
CA ALA A 482 -8.63 -5.09 -22.44
C ALA A 482 -8.24 -6.47 -21.93
N VAL A 483 -7.00 -6.62 -21.47
CA VAL A 483 -6.54 -7.78 -20.68
C VAL A 483 -5.92 -7.24 -19.40
N VAL A 484 -6.31 -7.82 -18.28
CA VAL A 484 -5.77 -7.55 -16.95
C VAL A 484 -5.11 -8.82 -16.46
N LEU A 485 -3.81 -8.75 -16.21
CA LEU A 485 -3.01 -9.80 -15.60
C LEU A 485 -2.99 -9.55 -14.09
N VAL A 486 -3.57 -10.48 -13.33
CA VAL A 486 -3.65 -10.40 -11.86
C VAL A 486 -2.67 -11.40 -11.26
N ASP A 487 -1.80 -10.90 -10.37
CA ASP A 487 -0.90 -11.72 -9.59
C ASP A 487 -1.63 -12.32 -8.39
N VAL A 488 -1.93 -13.61 -8.48
CA VAL A 488 -2.54 -14.40 -7.41
C VAL A 488 -1.59 -15.47 -6.88
N THR A 489 -0.30 -15.36 -7.20
CA THR A 489 0.69 -16.42 -6.96
C THR A 489 1.09 -16.54 -5.49
N GLY A 490 0.98 -15.45 -4.74
CA GLY A 490 1.12 -15.40 -3.27
C GLY A 490 -0.20 -15.50 -2.50
N ALA A 491 -1.34 -15.56 -3.20
CA ALA A 491 -2.67 -15.55 -2.58
C ALA A 491 -3.24 -16.96 -2.43
N SER A 492 -3.63 -17.31 -1.21
CA SER A 492 -4.47 -18.47 -0.91
C SER A 492 -5.79 -18.39 -1.69
N ALA A 493 -6.51 -19.50 -1.82
CA ALA A 493 -7.80 -19.52 -2.51
C ALA A 493 -8.82 -18.53 -1.90
N GLU A 494 -8.69 -18.23 -0.61
CA GLU A 494 -9.52 -17.30 0.14
C GLU A 494 -9.06 -15.85 -0.06
N GLU A 495 -7.74 -15.61 -0.09
CA GLU A 495 -7.15 -14.29 -0.35
C GLU A 495 -7.46 -13.80 -1.78
N ARG A 496 -7.57 -14.71 -2.75
CA ARG A 496 -7.98 -14.38 -4.14
C ARG A 496 -9.35 -13.70 -4.26
N TYR A 497 -10.19 -13.75 -3.24
CA TYR A 497 -11.46 -13.01 -3.21
C TYR A 497 -11.32 -11.57 -2.68
N HIS A 498 -10.22 -11.26 -1.97
CA HIS A 498 -9.91 -9.95 -1.38
C HIS A 498 -8.80 -9.20 -2.13
N THR A 499 -8.10 -9.90 -3.02
CA THR A 499 -7.02 -9.39 -3.87
C THR A 499 -7.56 -9.05 -5.24
#